data_AF-A0A954VBE1-F1
#
_entry.id   AF-A0A954VBE1-F1
#
_cell.length_a   1.000
_cell.length_b   1.000
_cell.length_c   1.000
_cell.angle_alpha   90.00
_cell.angle_beta   90.00
_cell.angle_gamma   90.00
#
_symmetry.space_group_name_H-M   'P 1'
#
loop_
_entity.id
_entity.type
_entity.pdbx_description
1 polymer ?
#
loop_
_entity_poly.entity_id
_entity_poly.type
_entity_poly.pdbx_seq_one_letter_code
_entity_poly.pdbx_strand_id
1 'polypeptide(L)'
;LPEAQLDRFMFNIPVTYPSVSEEAQIVKSTTGNRAVEISPLVSGEDLQQLQRIVREVPVADSVVDYAVALSAASRPAASTDAAGVHRYIRYGASPRASQYLILGAKALAVLHGKFHVDFSDVQAVATPVLRHRIVLNFHARADQITAEQAIKRIVESVPCR
;
A
#
# COMPACT_ATOMS: atom_id res chain seq x y z
N LEU A 1 12.73 -1.30 -12.99
CA LEU A 1 12.94 0.14 -12.73
C LEU A 1 13.86 0.26 -11.52
N PRO A 2 14.84 1.18 -11.51
CA PRO A 2 15.63 1.49 -10.32
C PRO A 2 14.72 1.82 -9.13
N GLU A 3 15.18 1.52 -7.92
CA GLU A 3 14.42 1.66 -6.68
C GLU A 3 13.93 3.10 -6.46
N ALA A 4 14.77 4.09 -6.79
CA ALA A 4 14.43 5.50 -6.73
C ALA A 4 13.26 5.89 -7.66
N GLN A 5 13.08 5.17 -8.77
CA GLN A 5 11.95 5.38 -9.68
C GLN A 5 10.70 4.65 -9.18
N LEU A 6 10.85 3.44 -8.64
CA LEU A 6 9.74 2.68 -8.05
C LEU A 6 9.10 3.43 -6.88
N ASP A 7 9.88 4.15 -6.08
CA ASP A 7 9.36 4.91 -4.94
C ASP A 7 8.31 5.97 -5.34
N ARG A 8 8.23 6.38 -6.61
CA ARG A 8 7.20 7.33 -7.09
C ARG A 8 5.81 6.71 -7.20
N PHE A 9 5.70 5.40 -7.34
CA PHE A 9 4.42 4.70 -7.46
C PHE A 9 3.75 4.55 -6.10
N MET A 10 2.45 4.82 -6.00
CA MET A 10 1.77 4.77 -4.71
C MET A 10 1.77 3.35 -4.12
N PHE A 11 1.30 2.39 -4.90
CA PHE A 11 1.18 0.99 -4.53
C PHE A 11 1.98 0.06 -5.45
N ASN A 12 2.41 -1.06 -4.91
CA ASN A 12 2.81 -2.23 -5.68
C ASN A 12 1.85 -3.38 -5.39
N ILE A 13 1.04 -3.74 -6.40
CA ILE A 13 0.04 -4.81 -6.32
C ILE A 13 0.53 -5.99 -7.18
N PRO A 14 0.82 -7.15 -6.59
CA PRO A 14 1.10 -8.35 -7.36
C PRO A 14 -0.19 -8.84 -8.03
N VAL A 15 -0.19 -8.90 -9.36
CA VAL A 15 -1.30 -9.49 -10.13
C VAL A 15 -0.94 -10.94 -10.43
N THR A 16 -1.79 -11.86 -10.01
CA THR A 16 -1.66 -13.29 -10.32
C THR A 16 -2.51 -13.66 -11.52
N TYR A 17 -2.22 -14.82 -12.12
CA TYR A 17 -3.07 -15.34 -13.19
C TYR A 17 -4.46 -15.73 -12.65
N PRO A 18 -5.52 -15.56 -13.48
CA PRO A 18 -6.83 -16.09 -13.16
C PRO A 18 -6.78 -17.63 -13.05
N SER A 19 -7.79 -18.21 -12.39
CA SER A 19 -8.03 -19.65 -12.48
C SER A 19 -8.38 -20.05 -13.92
N VAL A 20 -8.18 -21.32 -14.27
CA VAL A 20 -8.53 -21.85 -15.60
C VAL A 20 -10.00 -21.56 -15.96
N SER A 21 -10.91 -21.63 -14.97
CA SER A 21 -12.32 -21.29 -15.16
C SER A 21 -12.55 -19.82 -15.47
N GLU A 22 -11.89 -18.92 -14.75
CA GLU A 22 -11.99 -17.47 -14.99
C GLU A 22 -11.37 -17.11 -16.34
N GLU A 23 -10.23 -17.71 -16.68
CA GLU A 23 -9.56 -17.51 -17.97
C GLU A 23 -10.45 -17.97 -19.13
N ALA A 24 -11.11 -19.12 -18.99
CA ALA A 24 -12.06 -19.60 -20.00
C ALA A 24 -13.26 -18.64 -20.16
N GLN A 25 -13.73 -18.00 -19.10
CA GLN A 25 -14.78 -16.97 -19.19
C GLN A 25 -14.27 -15.71 -19.89
N ILE A 26 -13.05 -15.27 -19.56
CA ILE A 26 -12.41 -14.13 -20.24
C ILE A 26 -12.33 -14.39 -21.74
N VAL A 27 -11.78 -15.53 -22.16
CA VAL A 27 -11.68 -15.91 -23.58
C VAL A 27 -13.05 -15.89 -24.25
N LYS A 28 -14.06 -16.56 -23.68
CA LYS A 28 -15.42 -16.57 -24.25
C LYS A 28 -16.04 -15.17 -24.37
N SER A 29 -15.76 -14.29 -23.41
CA SER A 29 -16.33 -12.94 -23.37
C SER A 29 -15.67 -11.97 -24.34
N THR A 30 -14.39 -12.17 -24.69
CA THR A 30 -13.60 -11.24 -25.50
C THR A 30 -13.43 -11.68 -26.96
N THR A 31 -13.61 -12.96 -27.28
CA THR A 31 -13.46 -13.48 -28.66
C THR A 31 -14.78 -13.56 -29.44
N GLY A 32 -15.86 -13.02 -28.90
CA GLY A 32 -17.16 -12.92 -29.59
C GLY A 32 -17.38 -11.55 -30.23
N ASN A 33 -18.32 -11.46 -31.17
CA ASN A 33 -18.72 -10.19 -31.80
C ASN A 33 -19.67 -9.33 -30.93
N ARG A 34 -19.54 -9.41 -29.60
CA ARG A 34 -20.42 -8.67 -28.68
C ARG A 34 -19.94 -7.24 -28.56
N ALA A 35 -20.72 -6.29 -29.08
CA ALA A 35 -20.55 -4.88 -28.76
C ALA A 35 -21.05 -4.63 -27.33
N VAL A 36 -20.22 -4.01 -26.49
CA VAL A 36 -20.58 -3.59 -25.14
C VAL A 36 -20.77 -2.07 -25.15
N GLU A 37 -22.00 -1.62 -24.89
CA GLU A 37 -22.24 -0.20 -24.64
C GLU A 37 -21.83 0.14 -23.20
N ILE A 38 -20.90 1.08 -23.06
CA ILE A 38 -20.43 1.57 -21.76
C ILE A 38 -21.31 2.75 -21.37
N SER A 39 -21.98 2.66 -20.23
CA SER A 39 -22.71 3.78 -19.61
C SER A 39 -21.81 4.47 -18.59
N PRO A 40 -21.34 5.71 -18.82
CA PRO A 40 -20.51 6.43 -17.87
C PRO A 40 -21.28 6.71 -16.58
N LEU A 41 -20.73 6.28 -15.43
CA LEU A 41 -21.33 6.54 -14.11
C LEU A 41 -20.80 7.79 -13.42
N VAL A 42 -19.60 8.25 -13.81
CA VAL A 42 -18.85 9.33 -13.17
C VAL A 42 -18.19 10.16 -14.27
N SER A 43 -18.33 11.48 -14.19
CA SER A 43 -17.68 12.43 -15.10
C SER A 43 -16.25 12.74 -14.66
N GLY A 44 -15.48 13.43 -15.52
CA GLY A 44 -14.16 13.92 -15.15
C GLY A 44 -14.19 14.94 -14.01
N GLU A 45 -15.24 15.76 -13.93
CA GLU A 45 -15.45 16.74 -12.87
C GLU A 45 -15.75 16.06 -11.53
N ASP A 46 -16.60 15.04 -11.56
CA ASP A 46 -16.90 14.21 -10.38
C ASP A 46 -15.62 13.55 -9.85
N LEU A 47 -14.76 13.02 -10.73
CA LEU A 47 -13.49 12.42 -10.32
C LEU A 47 -12.57 13.43 -9.62
N GLN A 48 -12.47 14.66 -10.14
CA GLN A 48 -11.70 15.72 -9.47
C GLN A 48 -12.30 16.09 -8.11
N GLN A 49 -13.63 16.14 -8.00
CA GLN A 49 -14.30 16.39 -6.74
C GLN A 49 -14.02 15.27 -5.72
N LEU A 50 -14.10 14.00 -6.13
CA LEU A 50 -13.76 12.86 -5.29
C LEU A 50 -12.30 12.91 -4.80
N GLN A 51 -11.36 13.29 -5.67
CA GLN A 51 -9.95 13.46 -5.28
C GLN A 51 -9.75 14.57 -4.24
N ARG A 52 -10.53 15.66 -4.29
CA ARG A 52 -10.52 16.72 -3.28
C ARG A 52 -11.10 16.21 -1.96
N ILE A 53 -12.25 15.53 -2.01
CA ILE A 53 -12.89 14.92 -0.82
C ILE A 53 -11.91 14.02 -0.09
N VAL A 54 -11.20 13.13 -0.80
CA VAL A 54 -10.18 12.25 -0.19
C VAL A 54 -9.12 13.06 0.56
N ARG A 55 -8.70 14.22 0.06
CA ARG A 55 -7.69 15.06 0.74
C ARG A 55 -8.24 15.76 1.98
N GLU A 56 -9.53 16.10 1.98
CA GLU A 56 -10.24 16.77 3.07
C GLU A 56 -10.58 15.86 4.26
N VAL A 57 -10.53 14.53 4.07
CA VAL A 57 -10.77 13.58 5.17
C VAL A 57 -9.85 13.90 6.36
N PRO A 58 -10.40 14.14 7.56
CA PRO A 58 -9.62 14.43 8.76
C PRO A 58 -8.83 13.21 9.21
N VAL A 59 -7.65 13.47 9.78
CA VAL A 59 -6.75 12.45 10.34
C VAL A 59 -6.21 13.00 11.64
N ALA A 60 -6.31 12.22 12.72
CA ALA A 60 -5.72 12.58 13.99
C ALA A 60 -4.18 12.54 13.91
N ASP A 61 -3.50 13.41 14.65
CA ASP A 61 -2.03 13.46 14.67
C ASP A 61 -1.42 12.11 15.07
N SER A 62 -2.05 11.37 15.99
CA SER A 62 -1.64 10.02 16.39
C SER A 62 -1.61 9.03 15.21
N VAL A 63 -2.55 9.13 14.27
CA VAL A 63 -2.59 8.28 13.07
C VAL A 63 -1.50 8.67 12.08
N VAL A 64 -1.21 9.98 11.96
CA VAL A 64 -0.08 10.48 11.17
C VAL A 64 1.25 9.99 11.73
N ASP A 65 1.44 10.14 13.05
CA ASP A 65 2.62 9.68 13.78
C ASP A 65 2.81 8.17 13.63
N TYR A 66 1.73 7.40 13.69
CA TYR A 66 1.77 5.96 13.44
C TYR A 66 2.25 5.62 12.02
N ALA A 67 1.76 6.30 10.98
CA ALA A 67 2.23 6.09 9.61
C ALA A 67 3.71 6.47 9.42
N VAL A 68 4.18 7.52 10.10
CA VAL A 68 5.60 7.91 10.16
C VAL A 68 6.42 6.85 10.89
N ALA A 69 5.92 6.34 12.02
CA ALA A 69 6.58 5.31 12.81
C ALA A 69 6.73 4.00 12.03
N LEU A 70 5.72 3.56 11.28
CA LEU A 70 5.82 2.40 10.38
C LEU A 70 6.93 2.58 9.33
N SER A 71 7.00 3.76 8.71
CA SER A 71 8.04 4.05 7.73
C SER A 71 9.43 4.09 8.38
N ALA A 72 9.55 4.68 9.57
CA ALA A 72 10.80 4.75 10.32
C ALA A 72 11.29 3.38 10.79
N ALA A 73 10.38 2.51 11.27
CA ALA A 73 10.69 1.16 11.73
C ALA A 73 11.29 0.27 10.62
N SER A 74 11.00 0.57 9.35
CA SER A 74 11.63 -0.12 8.21
C SER A 74 13.09 0.27 7.94
N ARG A 75 13.63 1.32 8.58
CA ARG A 75 14.97 1.87 8.29
C ARG A 75 15.99 1.27 9.27
N PRO A 76 17.04 0.57 8.79
CA PRO A 76 18.05 -0.05 9.65
C PRO A 76 18.83 0.90 10.56
N ALA A 77 18.86 2.20 10.24
CA ALA A 77 19.52 3.23 11.04
C ALA A 77 18.63 3.84 12.14
N ALA A 78 17.39 3.36 12.30
CA ALA A 78 16.51 3.80 13.37
C ALA A 78 17.00 3.26 14.73
N SER A 79 16.68 3.95 15.82
CA SER A 79 17.20 3.66 17.17
C SER A 79 16.80 2.30 17.75
N THR A 80 15.78 1.63 17.19
CA THR A 80 15.23 0.37 17.71
C THR A 80 14.82 -0.59 16.58
N ASP A 81 15.27 -1.84 16.63
CA ASP A 81 14.80 -2.94 15.74
C ASP A 81 13.74 -3.80 16.44
N ALA A 82 12.65 -3.18 16.89
CA ALA A 82 11.57 -3.90 17.60
C ALA A 82 10.94 -5.02 16.76
N ALA A 83 10.99 -4.90 15.43
CA ALA A 83 10.48 -5.90 14.48
C ALA A 83 11.47 -7.04 14.20
N GLY A 84 12.74 -6.91 14.59
CA GLY A 84 13.79 -7.90 14.29
C GLY A 84 14.03 -8.07 12.77
N VAL A 85 13.85 -7.00 12.00
CA VAL A 85 13.94 -7.02 10.53
C VAL A 85 15.11 -6.23 9.98
N HIS A 86 15.80 -5.40 10.77
CA HIS A 86 16.85 -4.51 10.25
C HIS A 86 17.99 -5.30 9.60
N ARG A 87 18.33 -6.46 10.14
CA ARG A 87 19.34 -7.36 9.55
C ARG A 87 18.98 -7.86 8.15
N TYR A 88 17.72 -7.78 7.74
CA TYR A 88 17.21 -8.23 6.45
C TYR A 88 17.01 -7.09 5.45
N ILE A 89 17.00 -5.84 5.91
CA ILE A 89 16.68 -4.68 5.10
C ILE A 89 17.99 -3.98 4.72
N ARG A 90 18.19 -3.78 3.41
CA ARG A 90 19.27 -2.94 2.85
C ARG A 90 18.88 -1.47 2.86
N TYR A 91 17.66 -1.16 2.43
CA TYR A 91 17.11 0.19 2.40
C TYR A 91 15.64 0.16 2.86
N GLY A 92 15.32 1.01 3.83
CA GLY A 92 13.96 1.20 4.31
C GLY A 92 13.18 2.25 3.52
N ALA A 93 11.92 2.43 3.90
CA ALA A 93 10.99 3.27 3.18
C ALA A 93 11.30 4.78 3.30
N SER A 94 11.13 5.53 2.21
CA SER A 94 11.33 6.98 2.17
C SER A 94 10.20 7.75 2.88
N PRO A 95 10.32 9.07 3.11
CA PRO A 95 9.21 9.89 3.62
C PRO A 95 7.95 9.88 2.74
N ARG A 96 8.06 9.48 1.47
CA ARG A 96 6.90 9.32 0.58
C ARG A 96 6.02 8.16 1.01
N ALA A 97 6.58 7.16 1.69
CA ALA A 97 5.82 6.05 2.23
C ALA A 97 4.76 6.53 3.22
N SER A 98 5.12 7.36 4.20
CA SER A 98 4.15 7.88 5.16
C SER A 98 3.08 8.76 4.49
N GLN A 99 3.45 9.55 3.48
CA GLN A 99 2.48 10.32 2.69
C GLN A 99 1.45 9.41 2.01
N TYR A 100 1.91 8.32 1.38
CA TYR A 100 1.02 7.39 0.68
C TYR A 100 0.28 6.42 1.60
N LEU A 101 0.81 6.12 2.78
CA LEU A 101 0.05 5.45 3.84
C LEU A 101 -1.17 6.29 4.22
N ILE A 102 -0.99 7.59 4.47
CA ILE A 102 -2.08 8.48 4.84
C ILE A 102 -3.06 8.72 3.67
N LEU A 103 -2.58 9.01 2.46
CA LEU A 103 -3.46 9.20 1.32
C LEU A 103 -4.25 7.92 0.97
N GLY A 104 -3.61 6.75 1.07
CA GLY A 104 -4.26 5.47 0.87
C GLY A 104 -5.32 5.18 1.92
N ALA A 105 -4.99 5.44 3.20
CA ALA A 105 -5.92 5.27 4.31
C ALA A 105 -7.13 6.21 4.22
N LYS A 106 -6.93 7.47 3.81
CA LYS A 106 -8.02 8.43 3.52
C LYS A 106 -8.95 7.93 2.43
N ALA A 107 -8.39 7.46 1.31
CA ALA A 107 -9.18 6.91 0.22
C ALA A 107 -9.99 5.67 0.66
N LEU A 108 -9.35 4.78 1.43
CA LEU A 108 -9.99 3.59 1.97
C LEU A 108 -11.12 3.92 2.96
N ALA A 109 -10.91 4.90 3.83
CA ALA A 109 -11.92 5.38 4.77
C ALA A 109 -13.18 5.88 4.02
N VAL A 110 -12.99 6.70 2.97
CA VAL A 110 -14.10 7.20 2.12
C VAL A 110 -14.83 6.05 1.43
N LEU A 111 -14.11 5.08 0.87
CA LEU A 111 -14.70 3.90 0.23
C LEU A 111 -15.52 3.04 1.21
N HIS A 112 -15.14 3.04 2.49
CA HIS A 112 -15.88 2.38 3.56
C HIS A 112 -16.98 3.25 4.20
N GLY A 113 -17.22 4.46 3.68
CA GLY A 113 -18.22 5.39 4.24
C GLY A 113 -17.84 5.98 5.60
N LYS A 114 -16.56 5.90 5.98
CA LYS A 114 -16.05 6.54 7.20
C LYS A 114 -15.79 8.02 6.97
N PHE A 115 -15.98 8.81 8.03
CA PHE A 115 -15.74 10.26 8.03
C PHE A 115 -14.34 10.65 8.53
N HIS A 116 -13.56 9.72 9.03
CA HIS A 116 -12.19 9.93 9.51
C HIS A 116 -11.35 8.66 9.26
N VAL A 117 -10.04 8.81 9.34
CA VAL A 117 -9.08 7.70 9.20
C VAL A 117 -8.75 7.10 10.55
N ASP A 118 -8.79 5.76 10.63
CA ASP A 118 -8.33 4.99 11.77
C ASP A 118 -6.98 4.31 11.51
N PHE A 119 -6.33 3.83 12.57
CA PHE A 119 -5.11 3.02 12.47
C PHE A 119 -5.29 1.80 11.57
N SER A 120 -6.47 1.17 11.58
CA SER A 120 -6.76 -0.01 10.74
C SER A 120 -6.70 0.31 9.25
N ASP A 121 -7.07 1.53 8.86
CA ASP A 121 -7.05 1.95 7.45
C ASP A 121 -5.60 2.13 6.98
N VAL A 122 -4.73 2.64 7.84
CA VAL A 122 -3.27 2.70 7.60
C VAL A 122 -2.67 1.30 7.50
N GLN A 123 -3.05 0.38 8.40
CA GLN A 123 -2.58 -1.00 8.39
C GLN A 123 -3.01 -1.74 7.13
N ALA A 124 -4.25 -1.54 6.66
CA ALA A 124 -4.79 -2.18 5.46
C ALA A 124 -4.01 -1.82 4.20
N VAL A 125 -3.51 -0.59 4.10
CA VAL A 125 -2.70 -0.14 2.95
C VAL A 125 -1.19 -0.32 3.15
N ALA A 126 -0.74 -0.79 4.33
CA ALA A 126 0.68 -0.86 4.65
C ALA A 126 1.48 -1.74 3.69
N THR A 127 1.01 -2.95 3.41
CA THR A 127 1.66 -3.87 2.49
C THR A 127 1.81 -3.31 1.07
N PRO A 128 0.73 -2.89 0.38
CA PRO A 128 0.86 -2.39 -0.98
C PRO A 128 1.70 -1.09 -1.07
N VAL A 129 1.72 -0.25 -0.02
CA VAL A 129 2.60 0.93 0.02
C VAL A 129 4.06 0.55 0.25
N LEU A 130 4.36 -0.29 1.23
CA LEU A 130 5.74 -0.51 1.69
C LEU A 130 6.50 -1.54 0.86
N ARG A 131 5.80 -2.44 0.15
CA ARG A 131 6.39 -3.59 -0.56
C ARG A 131 7.58 -3.26 -1.47
N HIS A 132 7.46 -2.22 -2.29
CA HIS A 132 8.52 -1.82 -3.22
C HIS A 132 9.50 -0.79 -2.61
N ARG A 133 9.27 -0.40 -1.35
CA ARG A 133 10.06 0.58 -0.60
C ARG A 133 10.97 -0.05 0.44
N ILE A 134 10.80 -1.35 0.69
CA ILE A 134 11.66 -2.15 1.56
C ILE A 134 12.51 -3.03 0.67
N VAL A 135 13.79 -2.67 0.55
CA VAL A 135 14.76 -3.40 -0.26
C VAL A 135 15.47 -4.40 0.64
N LEU A 136 15.26 -5.68 0.39
CA LEU A 136 15.87 -6.76 1.17
C LEU A 136 17.33 -7.03 0.74
N ASN A 137 18.14 -7.51 1.68
CA ASN A 137 19.53 -7.91 1.45
C ASN A 137 19.69 -9.42 1.23
N PHE A 138 20.93 -9.91 1.14
CA PHE A 138 21.21 -11.33 0.90
C PHE A 138 20.80 -12.24 2.06
N HIS A 139 20.91 -11.78 3.32
CA HIS A 139 20.48 -12.56 4.48
C HIS A 139 18.98 -12.86 4.43
N ALA A 140 18.17 -11.91 3.96
CA ALA A 140 16.75 -12.14 3.78
C ALA A 140 16.47 -13.27 2.78
N ARG A 141 17.27 -13.38 1.71
CA ARG A 141 17.14 -14.47 0.73
C ARG A 141 17.55 -15.82 1.32
N ALA A 142 18.65 -15.85 2.08
CA ALA A 142 19.12 -17.06 2.74
C ALA A 142 18.08 -17.60 3.74
N ASP A 143 17.45 -16.70 4.51
CA ASP A 143 16.44 -17.04 5.52
C ASP A 143 15.01 -17.11 4.95
N GLN A 144 14.84 -16.98 3.63
CA GLN A 144 13.54 -16.98 2.93
C GLN A 144 12.53 -15.94 3.45
N ILE A 145 13.04 -14.80 3.91
CA ILE A 145 12.23 -13.67 4.37
C ILE A 145 11.75 -12.85 3.16
N THR A 146 10.44 -12.68 3.07
CA THR A 146 9.80 -11.83 2.04
C THR A 146 9.56 -10.40 2.54
N ALA A 147 9.33 -9.46 1.61
CA ALA A 147 9.05 -8.07 1.96
C ALA A 147 7.74 -7.98 2.77
N GLU A 148 6.74 -8.79 2.40
CA GLU A 148 5.44 -8.89 3.06
C GLU A 148 5.58 -9.40 4.49
N GLN A 149 6.43 -10.39 4.73
CA GLN A 149 6.74 -10.87 6.07
C GLN A 149 7.43 -9.79 6.91
N ALA A 150 8.39 -9.06 6.33
CA ALA A 150 9.04 -7.95 7.02
C ALA A 150 8.04 -6.82 7.35
N ILE A 151 7.16 -6.46 6.42
CA ILE A 151 6.12 -5.44 6.62
C ILE A 151 5.16 -5.88 7.74
N LYS A 152 4.72 -7.14 7.73
CA LYS A 152 3.85 -7.68 8.77
C LYS A 152 4.49 -7.52 10.15
N ARG A 153 5.75 -7.92 10.31
CA ARG A 153 6.50 -7.76 11.57
C ARG A 153 6.61 -6.29 11.98
N ILE A 154 6.85 -5.38 11.03
CA ILE A 154 6.89 -3.94 11.30
C ILE A 154 5.54 -3.46 11.84
N VAL A 155 4.44 -3.79 11.16
CA VAL A 155 3.08 -3.41 11.58
C VAL A 155 2.74 -3.96 12.97
N GLU A 156 3.12 -5.20 13.27
CA GLU A 156 2.91 -5.82 14.58
C GLU A 156 3.77 -5.20 15.69
N SER A 157 4.96 -4.69 15.36
CA SER A 157 5.91 -4.11 16.33
C SER A 157 5.62 -2.67 16.73
N VAL A 158 4.93 -1.90 15.87
CA VAL A 158 4.65 -0.49 16.10
C VAL A 158 3.28 -0.36 16.76
N PRO A 159 3.18 0.15 18.00
CA PRO A 159 1.90 0.25 18.69
C PRO A 159 1.06 1.41 18.14
N CYS A 160 -0.26 1.21 18.05
CA CYS A 160 -1.23 2.28 17.84
C CYS A 160 -1.40 3.01 19.18
N ARG A 161 -0.91 4.25 19.27
CA ARG A 161 -0.99 5.08 20.49
C ARG A 161 -1.60 6.42 20.16
#